data_AF-A0A3R6Y4G4-F1
#
_entry.id   AF-A0A3R6Y4G4-F1
#
_cell.length_a   1.000
_cell.length_b   1.000
_cell.length_c   1.000
_cell.angle_alpha   90.00
_cell.angle_beta   90.00
_cell.angle_gamma   90.00
#
_symmetry.space_group_name_H-M   'P 1'
#
loop_
_entity.id
_entity.type
_entity.pdbx_description
1 polymer ?
#
loop_
_entity_poly.entity_id
_entity_poly.type
_entity_poly.pdbx_seq_one_letter_code
_entity_poly.pdbx_strand_id
1 'polypeptide(L)'
;PSAMEAKVDGIQDKLRSIFEVKSGYREEVTQAKLLEKHFRYFDRDGSGVIDYHEFTEAMVKLNFVGVQAELEGLFDRYDEDLNGTLSYTEFANAVFGTNGASKPHKQVTSIVERGGMSKRRILLVRQAFDLLDVSKDGTVTVDEIASRFDTAHHPDILSGRLKPVEVLRQFLAVFEGQQIGPSGESPADGIVTWHEFLNYYRDLGAGIPNDDEFELIVRNAWHMSGGEGWCENSTCRRVLVTHSDGSQHVCEIQNDIGIGPNDKTKMMRQLLLQGVRDIVEVKLTA
;
A
#
# COMPACT_ATOMS: atom_id res chain seq x y z
N PRO A 1 -8.84 -19.54 -4.13
CA PRO A 1 -9.17 -18.11 -3.98
C PRO A 1 -9.51 -17.77 -2.52
N SER A 2 -8.97 -16.66 -2.02
CA SER A 2 -9.31 -16.16 -0.69
C SER A 2 -10.78 -15.72 -0.62
N ALA A 3 -11.35 -15.62 0.59
CA ALA A 3 -12.72 -15.13 0.76
C ALA A 3 -12.90 -13.69 0.22
N MET A 4 -11.84 -12.89 0.22
CA MET A 4 -11.84 -11.55 -0.36
C MET A 4 -11.85 -11.60 -1.90
N GLU A 5 -11.00 -12.44 -2.50
CA GLU A 5 -10.94 -12.61 -3.96
C GLU A 5 -12.30 -13.01 -4.54
N ALA A 6 -13.01 -13.94 -3.90
CA ALA A 6 -14.34 -14.36 -4.36
C ALA A 6 -15.38 -13.23 -4.33
N LYS A 7 -15.25 -12.29 -3.40
CA LYS A 7 -16.13 -11.12 -3.35
C LYS A 7 -15.76 -10.08 -4.40
N VAL A 8 -14.46 -9.83 -4.61
CA VAL A 8 -13.96 -8.96 -5.68
C VAL A 8 -14.43 -9.49 -7.04
N ASP A 9 -14.35 -10.80 -7.26
CA ASP A 9 -14.88 -11.46 -8.46
C ASP A 9 -16.38 -11.23 -8.61
N GLY A 10 -17.15 -11.36 -7.52
CA GLY A 10 -18.60 -11.08 -7.53
C GLY A 10 -18.95 -9.64 -7.88
N ILE A 11 -18.14 -8.65 -7.45
CA ILE A 11 -18.31 -7.25 -7.84
C ILE A 11 -17.96 -7.05 -9.31
N GLN A 12 -16.84 -7.61 -9.76
CA GLN A 12 -16.40 -7.57 -11.15
C GLN A 12 -17.48 -8.12 -12.10
N ASP A 13 -18.03 -9.28 -11.78
CA ASP A 13 -19.08 -9.92 -12.58
C ASP A 13 -20.36 -9.08 -12.61
N LYS A 14 -20.75 -8.49 -11.48
CA LYS A 14 -21.91 -7.59 -11.42
C LYS A 14 -21.67 -6.30 -12.21
N LEU A 15 -20.48 -5.74 -12.13
CA LEU A 15 -20.09 -4.54 -12.88
C LEU A 15 -20.12 -4.81 -14.39
N ARG A 16 -19.55 -5.94 -14.81
CA ARG A 16 -19.60 -6.43 -16.20
C ARG A 16 -21.05 -6.60 -16.66
N SER A 17 -21.89 -7.26 -15.86
CA SER A 17 -23.31 -7.45 -16.18
C SER A 17 -24.06 -6.12 -16.32
N ILE A 18 -23.79 -5.12 -15.48
CA ILE A 18 -24.38 -3.78 -15.59
C ILE A 18 -24.04 -3.15 -16.94
N PHE A 19 -22.78 -3.26 -17.38
CA PHE A 19 -22.35 -2.72 -18.66
C PHE A 19 -22.86 -3.53 -19.85
N GLU A 20 -22.91 -4.86 -19.75
CA GLU A 20 -23.50 -5.74 -20.76
C GLU A 20 -25.00 -5.49 -20.95
N VAL A 21 -25.78 -5.38 -19.86
CA VAL A 21 -27.22 -5.08 -19.92
C VAL A 21 -27.45 -3.68 -20.50
N LYS A 22 -26.65 -2.68 -20.10
CA LYS A 22 -26.72 -1.32 -20.67
C LYS A 22 -26.28 -1.28 -22.14
N SER A 23 -25.47 -2.24 -22.60
CA SER A 23 -25.01 -2.34 -23.99
C SER A 23 -26.02 -2.98 -24.95
N GLY A 24 -26.94 -3.79 -24.44
CA GLY A 24 -27.95 -4.50 -25.24
C GLY A 24 -27.38 -5.57 -26.17
N TYR A 25 -26.30 -6.26 -25.79
CA TYR A 25 -25.69 -7.37 -26.54
C TYR A 25 -25.26 -7.01 -27.99
N ARG A 26 -24.59 -5.86 -28.19
CA ARG A 26 -24.24 -5.35 -29.54
C ARG A 26 -22.82 -5.72 -30.00
N GLU A 27 -22.62 -5.73 -31.33
CA GLU A 27 -21.38 -5.99 -32.08
C GLU A 27 -20.15 -5.21 -31.57
N GLU A 28 -18.95 -5.73 -31.83
CA GLU A 28 -17.63 -5.25 -31.37
C GLU A 28 -17.40 -3.73 -31.58
N VAL A 29 -17.86 -3.16 -32.70
CA VAL A 29 -17.77 -1.71 -33.00
C VAL A 29 -18.64 -0.86 -32.06
N THR A 30 -19.74 -1.42 -31.55
CA THR A 30 -20.61 -0.76 -30.57
C THR A 30 -20.04 -0.84 -29.16
N GLN A 31 -19.25 -1.88 -28.87
CA GLN A 31 -18.59 -2.06 -27.58
C GLN A 31 -17.53 -0.98 -27.35
N ALA A 32 -16.72 -0.63 -28.36
CA ALA A 32 -15.72 0.44 -28.24
C ALA A 32 -16.36 1.82 -27.93
N LYS A 33 -17.46 2.18 -28.61
CA LYS A 33 -18.17 3.45 -28.34
C LYS A 33 -18.81 3.48 -26.96
N LEU A 34 -19.28 2.33 -26.49
CA LEU A 34 -19.88 2.22 -25.17
C LEU A 34 -18.83 2.25 -24.06
N LEU A 35 -17.69 1.61 -24.28
CA LEU A 35 -16.52 1.66 -23.42
C LEU A 35 -16.02 3.10 -23.26
N GLU A 36 -15.90 3.86 -24.35
CA GLU A 36 -15.57 5.30 -24.30
C GLU A 36 -16.62 6.11 -23.51
N LYS A 37 -17.89 5.73 -23.59
CA LYS A 37 -18.96 6.37 -22.80
C LYS A 37 -18.88 6.00 -21.31
N HIS A 38 -18.52 4.77 -20.97
CA HIS A 38 -18.33 4.33 -19.60
C HIS A 38 -17.07 4.92 -19.00
N PHE A 39 -15.97 4.95 -19.76
CA PHE A 39 -14.75 5.59 -19.34
C PHE A 39 -14.99 7.06 -18.98
N ARG A 40 -15.61 7.84 -19.86
CA ARG A 40 -16.03 9.23 -19.57
C ARG A 40 -17.09 9.39 -18.48
N TYR A 41 -17.77 8.32 -18.09
CA TYR A 41 -18.68 8.36 -16.95
C TYR A 41 -17.92 8.28 -15.63
N PHE A 42 -16.80 7.56 -15.64
CA PHE A 42 -15.88 7.43 -14.52
C PHE A 42 -14.95 8.65 -14.45
N ASP A 43 -14.24 8.96 -15.54
CA ASP A 43 -13.38 10.15 -15.74
C ASP A 43 -14.27 11.40 -15.81
N ARG A 44 -14.57 12.00 -14.65
CA ARG A 44 -15.50 13.11 -14.49
C ARG A 44 -14.84 14.44 -14.81
N ASP A 45 -13.57 14.56 -14.48
CA ASP A 45 -12.80 15.77 -14.71
C ASP A 45 -12.24 15.85 -16.14
N GLY A 46 -12.26 14.75 -16.89
CA GLY A 46 -11.81 14.67 -18.27
C GLY A 46 -10.30 14.62 -18.39
N SER A 47 -9.60 14.17 -17.35
CA SER A 47 -8.14 14.01 -17.30
C SER A 47 -7.63 12.97 -18.30
N GLY A 48 -8.50 12.08 -18.78
CA GLY A 48 -8.15 10.98 -19.68
C GLY A 48 -7.66 9.72 -18.95
N VAL A 49 -7.72 9.73 -17.62
CA VAL A 49 -7.48 8.59 -16.71
C VAL A 49 -8.60 8.57 -15.67
N ILE A 50 -8.76 7.46 -14.94
CA ILE A 50 -9.76 7.35 -13.86
C ILE A 50 -9.02 7.17 -12.55
N ASP A 51 -9.03 8.16 -11.66
CA ASP A 51 -8.45 7.99 -10.33
C ASP A 51 -9.33 7.13 -9.41
N TYR A 52 -8.81 6.76 -8.23
CA TYR A 52 -9.54 5.92 -7.28
C TYR A 52 -10.82 6.57 -6.73
N HIS A 53 -10.82 7.89 -6.54
CA HIS A 53 -11.97 8.63 -6.06
C HIS A 53 -13.09 8.64 -7.11
N GLU A 54 -12.75 8.95 -8.35
CA GLU A 54 -13.63 8.88 -9.52
C GLU A 54 -14.21 7.48 -9.71
N PHE A 55 -13.36 6.45 -9.58
CA PHE A 55 -13.79 5.05 -9.61
C PHE A 55 -14.80 4.75 -8.50
N THR A 56 -14.50 5.12 -7.26
CA THR A 56 -15.37 4.85 -6.11
C THR A 56 -16.70 5.59 -6.24
N GLU A 57 -16.70 6.87 -6.61
CA GLU A 57 -17.92 7.65 -6.83
C GLU A 57 -18.80 7.03 -7.93
N ALA A 58 -18.19 6.60 -9.03
CA ALA A 58 -18.89 5.93 -10.11
C ALA A 58 -19.50 4.60 -9.65
N MET A 59 -18.77 3.82 -8.85
CA MET A 59 -19.25 2.55 -8.28
C MET A 59 -20.43 2.76 -7.30
N VAL A 60 -20.38 3.81 -6.47
CA VAL A 60 -21.51 4.20 -5.61
C VAL A 60 -22.74 4.57 -6.44
N LYS A 61 -22.58 5.32 -7.53
CA LYS A 61 -23.69 5.65 -8.45
C LYS A 61 -24.23 4.42 -9.19
N LEU A 62 -23.43 3.36 -9.33
CA LEU A 62 -23.83 2.04 -9.82
C LEU A 62 -24.40 1.14 -8.72
N ASN A 63 -24.65 1.69 -7.53
CA ASN A 63 -25.28 1.03 -6.38
C ASN A 63 -24.39 -0.04 -5.71
N PHE A 64 -23.07 0.10 -5.82
CA PHE A 64 -22.09 -0.63 -5.02
C PHE A 64 -21.78 0.19 -3.76
N VAL A 65 -22.48 -0.10 -2.67
CA VAL A 65 -22.35 0.61 -1.38
C VAL A 65 -21.92 -0.37 -0.30
N GLY A 66 -21.03 0.05 0.59
CA GLY A 66 -20.56 -0.77 1.71
C GLY A 66 -19.59 -1.88 1.34
N VAL A 67 -18.90 -1.75 0.20
CA VAL A 67 -17.97 -2.74 -0.38
C VAL A 67 -16.59 -2.15 -0.65
N GLN A 68 -16.13 -1.21 0.18
CA GLN A 68 -14.94 -0.40 -0.09
C GLN A 68 -13.67 -1.25 -0.26
N ALA A 69 -13.45 -2.24 0.61
CA ALA A 69 -12.30 -3.13 0.53
C ALA A 69 -12.32 -3.97 -0.76
N GLU A 70 -13.49 -4.39 -1.22
CA GLU A 70 -13.63 -5.10 -2.48
C GLU A 70 -13.46 -4.17 -3.70
N LEU A 71 -13.80 -2.88 -3.59
CA LEU A 71 -13.55 -1.88 -4.63
C LEU A 71 -12.07 -1.52 -4.76
N GLU A 72 -11.35 -1.40 -3.64
CA GLU A 72 -9.89 -1.25 -3.65
C GLU A 72 -9.24 -2.46 -4.33
N GLY A 73 -9.58 -3.67 -3.91
CA GLY A 73 -9.06 -4.89 -4.53
C GLY A 73 -9.44 -5.04 -6.01
N LEU A 74 -10.56 -4.44 -6.45
CA LEU A 74 -10.95 -4.39 -7.86
C LEU A 74 -10.17 -3.34 -8.64
N PHE A 75 -9.93 -2.17 -8.04
CA PHE A 75 -9.16 -1.09 -8.65
C PHE A 75 -7.70 -1.51 -8.83
N ASP A 76 -7.08 -2.06 -7.79
CA ASP A 76 -5.71 -2.60 -7.84
C ASP A 76 -5.56 -3.72 -8.87
N ARG A 77 -6.63 -4.48 -9.13
CA ARG A 77 -6.65 -5.51 -10.17
C ARG A 77 -6.67 -4.90 -11.57
N TYR A 78 -7.31 -3.74 -11.73
CA TYR A 78 -7.46 -3.06 -13.02
C TYR A 78 -6.25 -2.18 -13.34
N ASP A 79 -5.65 -1.59 -12.32
CA ASP A 79 -4.44 -0.75 -12.39
C ASP A 79 -3.20 -1.64 -12.61
N GLU A 80 -3.00 -2.08 -13.85
CA GLU A 80 -1.94 -3.03 -14.19
C GLU A 80 -0.53 -2.45 -13.93
N ASP A 81 -0.36 -1.14 -14.10
CA ASP A 81 0.90 -0.44 -13.86
C ASP A 81 1.04 0.16 -12.45
N LEU A 82 -0.01 0.08 -11.63
CA LEU A 82 -0.08 0.56 -10.25
C LEU A 82 0.22 2.06 -10.11
N ASN A 83 -0.14 2.85 -11.13
CA ASN A 83 0.10 4.29 -11.15
C ASN A 83 -0.97 5.09 -10.39
N GLY A 84 -2.07 4.45 -9.96
CA GLY A 84 -3.18 5.08 -9.24
C GLY A 84 -4.33 5.58 -10.07
N THR A 85 -4.24 5.36 -11.36
CA THR A 85 -5.23 5.81 -12.31
C THR A 85 -5.43 4.72 -13.35
N LEU A 86 -6.67 4.49 -13.75
CA LEU A 86 -6.96 3.55 -14.82
C LEU A 86 -6.89 4.32 -16.14
N SER A 87 -5.92 3.99 -16.98
CA SER A 87 -5.94 4.39 -18.37
C SER A 87 -7.15 3.80 -19.09
N TYR A 88 -7.52 4.38 -20.23
CA TYR A 88 -8.56 3.80 -21.08
C TYR A 88 -8.29 2.33 -21.41
N THR A 89 -7.03 1.97 -21.66
CA THR A 89 -6.62 0.60 -21.98
C THR A 89 -6.79 -0.37 -20.82
N GLU A 90 -6.42 0.04 -19.61
CA GLU A 90 -6.59 -0.76 -18.38
C GLU A 90 -8.07 -0.97 -18.09
N PHE A 91 -8.86 0.11 -18.10
CA PHE A 91 -10.31 0.03 -17.91
C PHE A 91 -10.99 -0.83 -19.00
N ALA A 92 -10.56 -0.73 -20.25
CA ALA A 92 -11.05 -1.55 -21.35
C ALA A 92 -10.79 -3.04 -21.15
N ASN A 93 -9.56 -3.39 -20.80
CA ASN A 93 -9.14 -4.77 -20.54
C ASN A 93 -9.85 -5.34 -19.32
N ALA A 94 -9.98 -4.54 -18.26
CA ALA A 94 -10.68 -4.91 -17.05
C ALA A 94 -12.17 -5.25 -17.30
N VAL A 95 -12.88 -4.35 -18.01
CA VAL A 95 -14.32 -4.44 -18.16
C VAL A 95 -14.73 -5.38 -19.31
N PHE A 96 -13.97 -5.42 -20.40
CA PHE A 96 -14.33 -6.13 -21.63
C PHE A 96 -13.26 -7.13 -22.12
N GLY A 97 -12.08 -7.16 -21.51
CA GLY A 97 -11.02 -8.13 -21.82
C GLY A 97 -11.40 -9.58 -21.51
N THR A 98 -10.89 -10.47 -22.36
CA THR A 98 -11.31 -11.83 -22.66
C THR A 98 -11.01 -12.88 -21.58
N ASN A 99 -12.03 -13.58 -21.07
CA ASN A 99 -11.89 -14.88 -20.40
C ASN A 99 -12.34 -16.04 -21.31
N GLY A 100 -11.75 -16.21 -22.51
CA GLY A 100 -12.24 -17.26 -23.43
C GLY A 100 -11.39 -17.76 -24.59
N ALA A 101 -10.21 -17.22 -24.90
CA ALA A 101 -9.37 -17.80 -25.96
C ALA A 101 -7.88 -17.63 -25.66
N SER A 102 -7.22 -18.77 -25.44
CA SER A 102 -5.79 -18.96 -25.30
C SER A 102 -4.99 -18.12 -26.31
N LYS A 103 -4.10 -17.25 -25.83
CA LYS A 103 -2.76 -17.07 -26.40
C LYS A 103 -1.74 -16.82 -25.28
N PRO A 104 -0.50 -17.27 -25.49
CA PRO A 104 0.37 -17.81 -24.45
C PRO A 104 1.07 -16.71 -23.68
N HIS A 105 1.49 -17.05 -22.47
CA HIS A 105 2.71 -16.58 -21.81
C HIS A 105 3.65 -15.79 -22.74
N LYS A 106 3.38 -14.48 -22.88
CA LYS A 106 4.39 -13.51 -23.30
C LYS A 106 4.79 -12.82 -22.02
N GLN A 107 5.84 -13.39 -21.42
CA GLN A 107 6.82 -12.72 -20.58
C GLN A 107 6.34 -11.40 -19.95
N VAL A 108 5.98 -11.50 -18.67
CA VAL A 108 5.75 -10.38 -17.74
C VAL A 108 7.09 -9.64 -17.57
N THR A 109 7.51 -8.86 -18.57
CA THR A 109 8.80 -8.15 -18.52
C THR A 109 8.79 -6.73 -19.11
N SER A 110 7.67 -6.11 -19.50
CA SER A 110 7.79 -4.76 -20.12
C SER A 110 6.66 -3.76 -19.87
N ILE A 111 6.10 -3.72 -18.66
CA ILE A 111 5.28 -2.58 -18.19
C ILE A 111 5.85 -1.99 -16.88
N VAL A 112 6.41 -2.84 -16.02
CA VAL A 112 7.16 -2.46 -14.79
C VAL A 112 8.29 -1.44 -15.06
N GLU A 113 8.93 -1.48 -16.24
CA GLU A 113 10.05 -0.59 -16.58
C GLU A 113 9.63 0.84 -16.98
N ARG A 114 8.34 1.08 -17.30
CA ARG A 114 7.90 2.41 -17.76
C ARG A 114 7.67 3.41 -16.62
N GLY A 115 7.41 2.91 -15.41
CA GLY A 115 7.40 3.69 -14.16
C GLY A 115 8.75 3.73 -13.43
N GLY A 116 9.82 3.17 -14.02
CA GLY A 116 11.19 3.24 -13.48
C GLY A 116 11.50 2.39 -12.25
N MET A 117 10.55 1.61 -11.72
CA MET A 117 10.75 0.81 -10.50
C MET A 117 10.35 -0.66 -10.69
N SER A 118 11.22 -1.59 -10.27
CA SER A 118 10.95 -3.03 -10.37
C SER A 118 9.74 -3.46 -9.51
N LYS A 119 9.03 -4.51 -9.93
CA LYS A 119 7.87 -5.05 -9.20
C LYS A 119 8.24 -5.47 -7.77
N ARG A 120 9.49 -5.94 -7.58
CA ARG A 120 10.01 -6.30 -6.26
C ARG A 120 10.03 -5.08 -5.33
N ARG A 121 10.52 -3.94 -5.81
CA ARG A 121 10.55 -2.69 -5.04
C ARG A 121 9.14 -2.19 -4.73
N ILE A 122 8.22 -2.23 -5.70
CA ILE A 122 6.83 -1.79 -5.49
C ILE A 122 6.15 -2.62 -4.38
N LEU A 123 6.24 -3.95 -4.45
CA LEU A 123 5.65 -4.83 -3.43
C LEU A 123 6.25 -4.62 -2.05
N LEU A 124 7.55 -4.36 -1.97
CA LEU A 124 8.20 -4.04 -0.70
C LEU A 124 7.72 -2.70 -0.12
N VAL A 125 7.62 -1.66 -0.96
CA VAL A 125 7.12 -0.35 -0.54
C VAL A 125 5.65 -0.46 -0.10
N ARG A 126 4.84 -1.34 -0.71
CA ARG A 126 3.47 -1.60 -0.26
C ARG A 126 3.44 -2.22 1.13
N GLN A 127 4.30 -3.20 1.40
CA GLN A 127 4.42 -3.77 2.73
C GLN A 127 4.80 -2.71 3.78
N ALA A 128 5.67 -1.76 3.44
CA ALA A 128 6.01 -0.65 4.33
C ALA A 128 4.79 0.26 4.58
N PHE A 129 4.06 0.64 3.53
CA PHE A 129 2.85 1.44 3.63
C PHE A 129 1.79 0.76 4.51
N ASP A 130 1.56 -0.53 4.30
CA ASP A 130 0.61 -1.33 5.08
C ASP A 130 1.00 -1.44 6.58
N LEU A 131 2.25 -1.20 6.96
CA LEU A 131 2.61 -1.13 8.39
C LEU A 131 2.15 0.19 9.04
N LEU A 132 2.09 1.26 8.25
CA LEU A 132 1.72 2.60 8.68
C LEU A 132 0.21 2.81 8.64
N ASP A 133 -0.46 2.33 7.57
CA ASP A 133 -1.92 2.34 7.43
C ASP A 133 -2.52 1.27 8.34
N VAL A 134 -2.90 1.69 9.56
CA VAL A 134 -3.47 0.83 10.58
C VAL A 134 -4.97 0.66 10.37
N SER A 135 -5.64 1.71 9.90
CA SER A 135 -7.09 1.69 9.62
C SER A 135 -7.45 0.78 8.44
N LYS A 136 -6.50 0.55 7.53
CA LYS A 136 -6.68 -0.12 6.23
C LYS A 136 -7.63 0.64 5.31
N ASP A 137 -7.53 1.96 5.32
CA ASP A 137 -8.32 2.83 4.45
C ASP A 137 -7.55 3.36 3.23
N GLY A 138 -6.30 2.95 3.06
CA GLY A 138 -5.45 3.34 1.93
C GLY A 138 -4.76 4.69 2.12
N THR A 139 -4.85 5.29 3.31
CA THR A 139 -4.17 6.53 3.67
C THR A 139 -3.38 6.37 4.97
N VAL A 140 -2.36 7.21 5.14
CA VAL A 140 -1.56 7.28 6.36
C VAL A 140 -1.68 8.68 6.94
N THR A 141 -2.30 8.78 8.11
CA THR A 141 -2.61 10.04 8.78
C THR A 141 -1.63 10.37 9.90
N VAL A 142 -1.65 11.63 10.36
CA VAL A 142 -0.86 12.07 11.54
C VAL A 142 -1.14 11.20 12.77
N ASP A 143 -2.39 10.81 12.99
CA ASP A 143 -2.79 10.01 14.15
C ASP A 143 -2.22 8.58 14.09
N GLU A 144 -2.14 8.00 12.89
CA GLU A 144 -1.52 6.68 12.69
C GLU A 144 -0.02 6.71 12.93
N ILE A 145 0.68 7.72 12.41
CA ILE A 145 2.10 7.92 12.74
C ILE A 145 2.27 8.17 14.24
N ALA A 146 1.44 9.01 14.87
CA ALA A 146 1.49 9.27 16.31
C ALA A 146 1.32 7.98 17.14
N SER A 147 0.56 7.00 16.64
CA SER A 147 0.37 5.72 17.30
C SER A 147 1.62 4.80 17.27
N ARG A 148 2.54 5.06 16.32
CA ARG A 148 3.72 4.23 16.05
C ARG A 148 5.04 4.89 16.44
N PHE A 149 5.13 6.21 16.44
CA PHE A 149 6.36 6.95 16.67
C PHE A 149 6.29 7.79 17.95
N ASP A 150 7.27 7.58 18.83
CA ASP A 150 7.46 8.41 20.02
C ASP A 150 8.23 9.68 19.66
N THR A 151 7.60 10.83 19.89
CA THR A 151 8.18 12.15 19.64
C THR A 151 8.86 12.76 20.87
N ALA A 152 8.72 12.16 22.06
CA ALA A 152 9.18 12.74 23.32
C ALA A 152 10.69 13.05 23.36
N HIS A 153 11.47 12.33 22.55
CA HIS A 153 12.92 12.45 22.48
C HIS A 153 13.43 13.30 21.30
N HIS A 154 12.54 13.91 20.52
CA HIS A 154 12.93 14.74 19.37
C HIS A 154 13.62 16.04 19.84
N PRO A 155 14.78 16.45 19.29
CA PRO A 155 15.54 17.62 19.75
C PRO A 155 14.74 18.93 19.76
N ASP A 156 13.87 19.12 18.77
CA ASP A 156 13.06 20.34 18.65
C ASP A 156 11.87 20.37 19.63
N ILE A 157 11.44 19.21 20.14
CA ILE A 157 10.46 19.13 21.22
C ILE A 157 11.14 19.37 22.56
N LEU A 158 12.30 18.76 22.78
CA LEU A 158 13.11 18.95 23.99
C LEU A 158 13.56 20.42 24.17
N SER A 159 13.85 21.10 23.07
CA SER A 159 14.18 22.54 23.08
C SER A 159 12.96 23.47 23.07
N GLY A 160 11.74 22.92 22.99
CA GLY A 160 10.49 23.68 22.99
C GLY A 160 10.22 24.45 21.69
N ARG A 161 10.95 24.16 20.61
CA ARG A 161 10.79 24.81 19.31
C ARG A 161 9.54 24.33 18.57
N LEU A 162 9.24 23.04 18.66
CA LEU A 162 8.11 22.41 17.97
C LEU A 162 7.25 21.61 18.95
N LYS A 163 5.97 21.48 18.63
CA LYS A 163 5.04 20.57 19.29
C LYS A 163 5.09 19.18 18.65
N PRO A 164 4.70 18.11 19.38
CA PRO A 164 4.60 16.75 18.83
C PRO A 164 3.91 16.66 17.46
N VAL A 165 2.72 17.25 17.34
CA VAL A 165 1.93 17.21 16.10
C VAL A 165 2.63 17.91 14.92
N GLU A 166 3.44 18.93 15.18
CA GLU A 166 4.17 19.68 14.14
C GLU A 166 5.33 18.84 13.60
N VAL A 167 6.03 18.10 14.47
CA VAL A 167 7.07 17.15 14.06
C VAL A 167 6.49 16.02 13.21
N LEU A 168 5.34 15.48 13.60
CA LEU A 168 4.67 14.42 12.84
C LEU A 168 4.18 14.90 11.47
N ARG A 169 3.65 16.13 11.39
CA ARG A 169 3.29 16.74 10.11
C ARG A 169 4.50 16.98 9.22
N GLN A 170 5.63 17.45 9.79
CA GLN A 170 6.87 17.59 9.04
C GLN A 170 7.40 16.25 8.52
N PHE A 171 7.21 15.18 9.30
CA PHE A 171 7.56 13.82 8.87
C PHE A 171 6.70 13.36 7.68
N LEU A 172 5.38 13.52 7.74
CA LEU A 172 4.47 13.15 6.64
C LEU A 172 4.72 13.97 5.38
N ALA A 173 5.00 15.27 5.52
CA ALA A 173 5.27 16.17 4.41
C ALA A 173 6.48 15.75 3.54
N VAL A 174 7.36 14.87 4.04
CA VAL A 174 8.43 14.27 3.22
C VAL A 174 7.88 13.38 2.11
N PHE A 175 6.76 12.69 2.37
CA PHE A 175 6.12 11.77 1.43
C PHE A 175 5.09 12.47 0.52
N GLU A 176 4.36 13.48 1.03
CA GLU A 176 3.35 14.27 0.30
C GLU A 176 3.97 15.07 -0.88
N GLY A 177 5.31 15.17 -0.94
CA GLY A 177 6.03 15.75 -2.07
C GLY A 177 5.99 17.28 -2.14
N GLN A 178 6.79 17.86 -3.04
CA GLN A 178 6.89 19.32 -3.24
C GLN A 178 5.95 19.88 -4.31
N GLN A 179 4.99 19.09 -4.83
CA GLN A 179 4.13 19.58 -5.91
C GLN A 179 3.13 20.61 -5.39
N ILE A 180 3.49 21.89 -5.52
CA ILE A 180 2.58 23.02 -5.33
C ILE A 180 1.41 22.83 -6.29
N GLY A 181 0.20 22.69 -5.77
CA GLY A 181 -1.00 22.62 -6.58
C GLY A 181 -1.15 23.88 -7.45
N PRO A 182 -1.93 23.84 -8.55
CA PRO A 182 -2.11 24.98 -9.45
C PRO A 182 -2.64 26.27 -8.76
N SER A 183 -3.16 26.15 -7.54
CA SER A 183 -3.64 27.23 -6.67
C SER A 183 -2.59 27.82 -5.71
N GLY A 184 -1.36 27.30 -5.66
CA GLY A 184 -0.29 27.83 -4.79
C GLY A 184 -0.35 27.38 -3.33
N GLU A 185 -1.25 26.45 -2.99
CA GLU A 185 -1.32 25.84 -1.66
C GLU A 185 -0.34 24.66 -1.56
N SER A 186 0.28 24.49 -0.38
CA SER A 186 1.13 23.33 -0.11
C SER A 186 0.23 22.09 -0.14
N PRO A 187 0.56 21.03 -0.91
CA PRO A 187 -0.27 19.83 -1.00
C PRO A 187 -0.31 19.03 0.31
N ALA A 188 0.53 19.42 1.28
CA ALA A 188 0.69 18.70 2.53
C ALA A 188 -0.54 18.88 3.45
N ASP A 189 -1.58 18.11 3.19
CA ASP A 189 -2.82 18.07 3.96
C ASP A 189 -2.69 17.25 5.25
N GLY A 190 -1.55 16.57 5.43
CA GLY A 190 -1.22 15.71 6.56
C GLY A 190 -1.75 14.29 6.40
N ILE A 191 -2.04 13.89 5.16
CA ILE A 191 -2.50 12.57 4.76
C ILE A 191 -1.58 12.09 3.64
N VAL A 192 -0.98 10.92 3.83
CA VAL A 192 -0.14 10.29 2.78
C VAL A 192 -0.92 9.17 2.12
N THR A 193 -1.17 9.32 0.84
CA THR A 193 -1.75 8.27 0.00
C THR A 193 -0.70 7.23 -0.42
N TRP A 194 -1.16 6.06 -0.86
CA TRP A 194 -0.28 5.05 -1.45
C TRP A 194 0.57 5.62 -2.60
N HIS A 195 0.00 6.50 -3.42
CA HIS A 195 0.68 7.11 -4.57
C HIS A 195 1.80 8.06 -4.17
N GLU A 196 1.57 8.93 -3.20
CA GLU A 196 2.60 9.83 -2.68
C GLU A 196 3.76 9.04 -2.08
N PHE A 197 3.44 8.02 -1.29
CA PHE A 197 4.43 7.14 -0.69
C PHE A 197 5.25 6.37 -1.74
N LEU A 198 4.58 5.81 -2.76
CA LEU A 198 5.23 5.09 -3.86
C LEU A 198 6.11 6.02 -4.71
N ASN A 199 5.62 7.22 -5.01
CA ASN A 199 6.37 8.22 -5.78
C ASN A 199 7.62 8.69 -5.03
N TYR A 200 7.52 8.95 -3.73
CA TYR A 200 8.69 9.25 -2.89
C TYR A 200 9.77 8.15 -3.00
N TYR A 201 9.36 6.89 -2.88
CA TYR A 201 10.30 5.77 -3.00
C TYR A 201 10.81 5.54 -4.43
N ARG A 202 10.04 5.92 -5.45
CA ARG A 202 10.48 5.91 -6.85
C ARG A 202 11.65 6.87 -7.05
N ASP A 203 11.51 8.08 -6.55
CA ASP A 203 12.54 9.12 -6.66
C ASP A 203 13.77 8.78 -5.80
N LEU A 204 13.57 8.34 -4.56
CA LEU A 204 14.66 7.88 -3.68
C LEU A 204 15.39 6.66 -4.28
N GLY A 205 14.64 5.73 -4.86
CA GLY A 205 15.13 4.49 -5.44
C GLY A 205 15.87 4.68 -6.76
N ALA A 206 15.65 5.78 -7.49
CA ALA A 206 16.29 6.04 -8.78
C ALA A 206 17.81 6.12 -8.68
N GLY A 207 18.34 6.53 -7.52
CA GLY A 207 19.78 6.56 -7.23
C GLY A 207 20.36 5.22 -6.74
N ILE A 208 19.52 4.21 -6.46
CA ILE A 208 19.93 2.92 -5.89
C ILE A 208 19.93 1.86 -7.00
N PRO A 209 21.10 1.41 -7.48
CA PRO A 209 21.17 0.53 -8.64
C PRO A 209 20.64 -0.88 -8.38
N ASN A 210 20.82 -1.41 -7.17
CA ASN A 210 20.48 -2.79 -6.83
C ASN A 210 19.22 -2.88 -5.97
N ASP A 211 18.32 -3.81 -6.33
CA ASP A 211 17.10 -4.10 -5.57
C ASP A 211 17.38 -4.64 -4.16
N ASP A 212 18.49 -5.36 -3.93
CA ASP A 212 18.83 -5.84 -2.59
C ASP A 212 19.21 -4.70 -1.63
N GLU A 213 19.94 -3.71 -2.15
CA GLU A 213 20.32 -2.52 -1.38
C GLU A 213 19.10 -1.66 -1.09
N PHE A 214 18.24 -1.46 -2.09
CA PHE A 214 16.96 -0.80 -1.91
C PHE A 214 16.11 -1.52 -0.85
N GLU A 215 16.04 -2.85 -0.94
CA GLU A 215 15.26 -3.65 0.00
C GLU A 215 15.78 -3.53 1.43
N LEU A 216 17.10 -3.62 1.61
CA LEU A 216 17.73 -3.43 2.91
C LEU A 216 17.41 -2.05 3.50
N ILE A 217 17.47 -0.99 2.68
CA ILE A 217 17.18 0.39 3.12
C ILE A 217 15.72 0.51 3.58
N VAL A 218 14.77 0.05 2.77
CA VAL A 218 13.34 0.15 3.10
C VAL A 218 13.02 -0.70 4.33
N ARG A 219 13.52 -1.94 4.41
CA ARG A 219 13.33 -2.80 5.58
C ARG A 219 13.87 -2.17 6.84
N ASN A 220 15.06 -1.55 6.76
CA ASN A 220 15.67 -0.94 7.92
C ASN A 220 15.00 0.36 8.34
N ALA A 221 14.54 1.17 7.38
CA ALA A 221 13.81 2.40 7.66
C ALA A 221 12.50 2.12 8.42
N TRP A 222 11.79 1.07 8.02
CA TRP A 222 10.45 0.76 8.55
C TRP A 222 10.41 -0.41 9.51
N HIS A 223 11.57 -0.93 9.93
CA HIS A 223 11.67 -2.08 10.80
C HIS A 223 10.85 -3.28 10.27
N MET A 224 10.98 -3.59 8.98
CA MET A 224 10.25 -4.69 8.34
C MET A 224 11.06 -5.98 8.35
N SER A 225 10.50 -7.02 8.94
CA SER A 225 11.09 -8.36 9.03
C SER A 225 11.19 -9.10 7.71
N GLY A 226 12.18 -9.98 7.61
CA GLY A 226 12.43 -10.82 6.43
C GLY A 226 13.60 -10.30 5.59
N GLY A 227 13.60 -10.69 4.31
CA GLY A 227 14.78 -10.63 3.46
C GLY A 227 15.65 -11.87 3.66
N GLU A 228 16.54 -12.14 2.70
CA GLU A 228 17.50 -13.24 2.78
C GLU A 228 18.90 -12.74 2.44
N GLY A 229 19.90 -13.19 3.19
CA GLY A 229 21.29 -12.81 2.97
C GLY A 229 21.53 -11.31 3.11
N TRP A 230 21.96 -10.65 2.04
CA TRP A 230 22.38 -9.25 2.07
C TRP A 230 21.26 -8.24 2.30
N CYS A 231 20.00 -8.63 2.06
CA CYS A 231 18.83 -7.77 2.27
C CYS A 231 18.03 -8.12 3.54
N GLU A 232 18.56 -9.02 4.38
CA GLU A 232 17.93 -9.39 5.64
C GLU A 232 17.87 -8.20 6.59
N ASN A 233 16.71 -8.02 7.23
CA ASN A 233 16.51 -6.96 8.20
C ASN A 233 17.45 -7.12 9.41
N SER A 234 18.13 -6.02 9.77
CA SER A 234 19.03 -5.96 10.92
C SER A 234 18.55 -5.02 12.03
N THR A 235 17.46 -4.29 11.82
CA THR A 235 16.95 -3.23 12.71
C THR A 235 15.83 -3.67 13.64
N CYS A 236 15.07 -4.72 13.27
CA CYS A 236 14.06 -5.32 14.12
C CYS A 236 14.71 -5.78 15.42
N ARG A 237 14.07 -5.44 16.54
CA ARG A 237 14.57 -5.79 17.85
C ARG A 237 14.63 -7.30 18.03
N ARG A 238 15.74 -7.77 18.58
CA ARG A 238 15.90 -9.15 19.03
C ARG A 238 15.85 -9.21 20.55
N VAL A 239 15.20 -10.24 21.07
CA VAL A 239 14.99 -10.45 22.51
C VAL A 239 15.28 -11.88 22.89
N LEU A 240 15.83 -12.08 24.08
CA LEU A 240 16.00 -13.38 24.69
C LEU A 240 14.66 -13.80 25.31
N VAL A 241 14.06 -14.84 24.76
CA VAL A 241 12.82 -15.47 25.23
C VAL A 241 13.19 -16.66 26.10
N THR A 242 12.61 -16.75 27.30
CA THR A 242 12.70 -17.93 28.17
C THR A 242 11.35 -18.63 28.19
N HIS A 243 11.35 -19.93 27.87
CA HIS A 243 10.14 -20.76 27.83
C HIS A 243 9.87 -21.47 29.15
N SER A 244 8.67 -22.01 29.31
CA SER A 244 8.23 -22.72 30.53
C SER A 244 9.03 -23.98 30.84
N ASP A 245 9.64 -24.60 29.83
CA ASP A 245 10.54 -25.75 30.00
C ASP A 245 11.98 -25.34 30.40
N GLY A 246 12.24 -24.04 30.54
CA GLY A 246 13.54 -23.46 30.87
C GLY A 246 14.46 -23.23 29.67
N SER A 247 14.06 -23.61 28.46
CA SER A 247 14.82 -23.32 27.24
C SER A 247 14.83 -21.82 26.93
N GLN A 248 15.87 -21.37 26.21
CA GLN A 248 16.03 -19.98 25.81
C GLN A 248 16.37 -19.84 24.34
N HIS A 249 15.72 -18.89 23.68
CA HIS A 249 15.93 -18.58 22.27
C HIS A 249 16.00 -17.07 22.06
N VAL A 250 16.89 -16.63 21.17
CA VAL A 250 16.86 -15.25 20.67
C VAL A 250 15.81 -15.21 19.56
N CYS A 251 14.79 -14.37 19.76
CA CYS A 251 13.72 -14.18 18.79
C CYS A 251 13.74 -12.74 18.30
N GLU A 252 13.59 -12.57 16.99
CA GLU A 252 13.23 -11.28 16.41
C GLU A 252 11.78 -10.96 16.76
N ILE A 253 11.53 -9.71 17.14
CA ILE A 253 10.20 -9.14 17.20
C ILE A 253 9.88 -8.63 15.80
N GLN A 254 8.97 -9.32 15.11
CA GLN A 254 8.73 -9.04 13.72
C GLN A 254 7.93 -7.75 13.54
N ASN A 255 8.35 -6.91 12.58
CA ASN A 255 7.68 -5.65 12.25
C ASN A 255 7.45 -4.77 13.49
N ASP A 256 8.52 -4.51 14.27
CA ASP A 256 8.43 -3.99 15.64
C ASP A 256 8.19 -2.49 15.77
N ILE A 257 7.73 -1.83 14.69
CA ILE A 257 7.44 -0.41 14.70
C ILE A 257 6.39 -0.05 15.78
N GLY A 258 6.76 0.89 16.64
CA GLY A 258 5.97 1.28 17.83
C GLY A 258 6.08 0.35 19.04
N ILE A 259 7.00 -0.62 19.04
CA ILE A 259 7.33 -1.47 20.19
C ILE A 259 8.63 -0.94 20.83
N GLY A 260 8.47 -0.09 21.84
CA GLY A 260 9.59 0.48 22.57
C GLY A 260 10.37 -0.57 23.38
N PRO A 261 11.65 -0.32 23.72
CA PRO A 261 12.52 -1.27 24.44
C PRO A 261 12.00 -1.67 25.82
N ASN A 262 11.13 -0.86 26.41
CA ASN A 262 10.53 -1.11 27.73
C ASN A 262 9.10 -1.69 27.64
N ASP A 263 8.54 -1.82 26.43
CA ASP A 263 7.15 -2.27 26.23
C ASP A 263 7.05 -3.80 26.16
N LYS A 264 7.41 -4.46 27.28
CA LYS A 264 7.40 -5.93 27.37
C LYS A 264 6.04 -6.53 27.00
N THR A 265 4.95 -5.84 27.26
CA THR A 265 3.60 -6.31 26.94
C THR A 265 3.39 -6.39 25.43
N LYS A 266 3.74 -5.34 24.66
CA LYS A 266 3.67 -5.40 23.20
C LYS A 266 4.65 -6.43 22.62
N MET A 267 5.87 -6.54 23.17
CA MET A 267 6.83 -7.56 22.76
C MET A 267 6.26 -8.97 22.91
N MET A 268 5.74 -9.31 24.09
CA MET A 268 5.10 -10.60 24.37
C MET A 268 3.94 -10.88 23.42
N ARG A 269 3.06 -9.89 23.22
CA ARG A 269 1.92 -10.01 22.29
C ARG A 269 2.40 -10.30 20.87
N GLN A 270 3.41 -9.59 20.39
CA GLN A 270 3.93 -9.76 19.04
C GLN A 270 4.57 -11.13 18.85
N LEU A 271 5.38 -11.59 19.81
CA LEU A 271 5.96 -12.94 19.80
C LEU A 271 4.87 -14.03 19.78
N LEU A 272 3.78 -13.86 20.54
CA LEU A 272 2.64 -14.79 20.51
C LEU A 272 1.93 -14.80 19.15
N LEU A 273 1.81 -13.65 18.47
CA LEU A 273 1.26 -13.56 17.12
C LEU A 273 2.16 -14.22 16.07
N GLN A 274 3.49 -14.14 16.27
CA GLN A 274 4.49 -14.86 15.49
C GLN A 274 4.53 -16.38 15.75
N GLY A 275 3.72 -16.87 16.69
CA GLY A 275 3.64 -18.29 17.02
C GLY A 275 4.64 -18.76 18.07
N VAL A 276 5.42 -17.87 18.69
CA VAL A 276 6.24 -18.21 19.85
C VAL A 276 5.30 -18.51 21.03
N ARG A 277 5.41 -19.69 21.63
CA ARG A 277 4.53 -20.16 22.72
C ARG A 277 5.29 -20.31 24.03
N ASP A 278 4.52 -20.51 25.10
CA ASP A 278 5.02 -20.87 26.42
C ASP A 278 6.05 -19.90 27.01
N ILE A 279 5.91 -18.62 26.67
CA ILE A 279 6.85 -17.57 27.09
C ILE A 279 6.66 -17.25 28.57
N VAL A 280 7.72 -17.36 29.35
CA VAL A 280 7.78 -16.97 30.77
C VAL A 280 8.43 -15.61 30.94
N GLU A 281 9.48 -15.32 30.17
CA GLU A 281 10.24 -14.09 30.31
C GLU A 281 10.79 -13.59 28.96
N VAL A 282 10.83 -12.26 28.80
CA VAL A 282 11.45 -11.57 27.66
C VAL A 282 12.46 -10.54 28.18
N LYS A 283 13.69 -10.61 27.67
CA LYS A 283 14.78 -9.66 27.95
C LYS A 283 15.34 -9.10 26.64
N LEU A 284 15.72 -7.82 26.66
CA LEU A 284 16.53 -7.26 25.58
C LEU A 284 17.84 -8.05 25.50
N THR A 285 18.24 -8.46 24.30
CA THR A 285 19.62 -8.91 24.07
C THR A 285 20.54 -7.70 24.16
N ALA A 286 21.65 -7.84 24.87
CA ALA A 286 22.67 -6.81 24.99
C ALA A 286 23.34 -6.51 23.64
#